data_AF-A0A7C9N8N3-F1
#
_entry.id   AF-A0A7C9N8N3-F1
#
_cell.length_a   1.000
_cell.length_b   1.000
_cell.length_c   1.000
_cell.angle_alpha   90.00
_cell.angle_beta   90.00
_cell.angle_gamma   90.00
#
_symmetry.space_group_name_H-M   'P 1'
#
loop_
_entity.id
_entity.type
_entity.pdbx_description
1 polymer ?
#
loop_
_entity_poly.entity_id
_entity_poly.type
_entity_poly.pdbx_seq_one_letter_code
_entity_poly.pdbx_strand_id
1 'polypeptide(L)'
;MLALLVQALFMSFVILIGSLLIVPGVIFWLMFSQSVYIYKDQHEADPNMNVWSGVINSVSLSESMMIGHKWELFKLKLSFLGWLLLSIATFGIGFIWLAPYYQLTVTGYYVALAAENREQIAQHA
;
A
#
# COMPACT_ATOMS: atom_id res chain seq x y z
N MET A 1 -1.31 32.07 -32.22
CA MET A 1 -0.43 32.32 -31.07
C MET A 1 -1.21 32.41 -29.75
N LEU A 2 -2.20 33.30 -29.61
CA LEU A 2 -3.03 33.40 -28.39
C LEU A 2 -3.71 32.08 -27.98
N ALA A 3 -4.31 31.34 -28.93
CA ALA A 3 -4.96 30.07 -28.66
C ALA A 3 -4.01 29.00 -28.08
N LEU A 4 -2.75 28.96 -28.53
CA LEU A 4 -1.73 28.02 -28.02
C LEU A 4 -1.34 28.35 -26.56
N LEU A 5 -1.26 29.65 -26.22
CA LEU A 5 -0.98 30.09 -24.85
C LEU A 5 -2.11 29.71 -23.89
N VAL A 6 -3.37 29.92 -24.31
CA VAL A 6 -4.55 29.53 -23.52
C VAL A 6 -4.59 28.03 -23.30
N GLN A 7 -4.32 27.23 -24.34
CA GLN A 7 -4.25 25.77 -24.22
C GLN A 7 -3.14 25.31 -23.26
N ALA A 8 -1.95 25.89 -23.35
CA ALA A 8 -0.84 25.55 -22.45
C ALA A 8 -1.15 25.87 -20.99
N LEU A 9 -1.80 27.00 -20.72
CA LEU A 9 -2.18 27.42 -19.37
C LEU A 9 -3.31 26.56 -18.79
N PHE A 10 -4.25 26.12 -19.63
CA PHE A 10 -5.27 25.16 -19.23
C PHE A 10 -4.66 23.78 -18.90
N MET A 11 -3.73 23.28 -19.73
CA MET A 11 -3.04 22.01 -19.47
C MET A 11 -2.23 22.03 -18.17
N SER A 12 -1.50 23.11 -17.88
CA SER A 12 -0.75 23.22 -16.63
C SER A 12 -1.67 23.23 -15.41
N PHE A 13 -2.82 23.91 -15.50
CA PHE A 13 -3.84 23.91 -14.44
C PHE A 13 -4.41 22.51 -14.19
N VAL A 14 -4.72 21.76 -15.25
CA VAL A 14 -5.21 20.38 -15.14
C VAL A 14 -4.17 19.46 -14.49
N ILE A 15 -2.89 19.57 -14.90
CA ILE A 15 -1.80 18.77 -14.29
C ILE A 15 -1.62 19.10 -12.81
N LEU A 16 -1.75 20.37 -12.44
CA LEU A 16 -1.64 20.81 -11.05
C LEU A 16 -2.79 20.30 -10.17
N ILE A 17 -4.02 20.27 -10.70
CA ILE A 17 -5.14 19.63 -9.99
C ILE A 17 -4.88 18.12 -9.87
N GLY A 18 -4.46 17.46 -10.96
CA GLY A 18 -4.18 16.02 -10.94
C GLY A 18 -3.07 15.63 -9.96
N SER A 19 -2.01 16.43 -9.82
CA SER A 19 -0.92 16.15 -8.89
C SER A 19 -1.35 16.26 -7.42
N LEU A 20 -2.32 17.12 -7.11
CA LEU A 20 -2.89 17.23 -5.76
C LEU A 20 -3.60 15.95 -5.33
N LEU A 21 -4.15 15.16 -6.27
CA LEU A 21 -4.80 13.88 -5.99
C LEU A 21 -3.79 12.73 -5.78
N ILE A 22 -2.51 12.92 -6.09
CA ILE A 22 -1.47 11.88 -5.89
C ILE A 22 -1.28 11.62 -4.40
N VAL A 23 -1.15 12.68 -3.59
CA VAL A 23 -0.93 12.57 -2.14
C VAL A 23 -2.05 11.79 -1.43
N PRO A 24 -3.35 12.12 -1.59
CA PRO A 24 -4.42 11.33 -0.98
C PRO A 24 -4.45 9.90 -1.52
N GLY A 25 -4.19 9.69 -2.82
CA GLY A 25 -4.11 8.35 -3.41
C GLY A 25 -3.04 7.48 -2.74
N VAL A 26 -1.84 8.03 -2.49
CA VAL A 26 -0.76 7.32 -1.78
C VAL A 26 -1.17 7.02 -0.34
N ILE A 27 -1.82 7.96 0.35
CA ILE A 27 -2.28 7.76 1.74
C ILE A 27 -3.29 6.61 1.82
N PHE A 28 -4.30 6.59 0.95
CA PHE A 28 -5.29 5.50 0.90
C PHE A 28 -4.63 4.15 0.57
N TRP A 29 -3.69 4.14 -0.37
CA TRP A 29 -2.97 2.91 -0.70
C TRP A 29 -2.16 2.35 0.48
N LEU A 30 -1.52 3.23 1.26
CA LEU A 30 -0.81 2.82 2.47
C LEU A 30 -1.78 2.34 3.56
N MET A 31 -2.89 3.05 3.75
CA MET A 31 -3.92 2.74 4.75
C MET A 31 -4.49 1.32 4.59
N PHE A 32 -4.79 0.90 3.36
CA PHE A 32 -5.38 -0.40 3.09
C PHE A 32 -4.38 -1.50 2.72
N SER A 33 -3.08 -1.19 2.80
CA SER A 33 -2.02 -2.11 2.35
C SER A 33 -1.97 -3.44 3.11
N GLN A 34 -2.48 -3.49 4.34
CA GLN A 34 -2.42 -4.68 5.20
C GLN A 34 -3.67 -5.55 5.09
N SER A 35 -4.75 -5.03 4.50
CA SER A 35 -6.05 -5.70 4.39
C SER A 35 -5.97 -7.12 3.82
N VAL A 36 -5.10 -7.37 2.84
CA VAL A 36 -4.93 -8.68 2.19
C VAL A 36 -4.32 -9.70 3.15
N TYR A 37 -3.35 -9.30 3.98
CA TYR A 37 -2.72 -10.19 4.94
C TYR A 37 -3.69 -10.55 6.07
N ILE A 38 -4.43 -9.54 6.57
CA ILE A 38 -5.45 -9.71 7.60
C ILE A 38 -6.55 -10.66 7.14
N TYR A 39 -7.08 -10.43 5.92
CA TYR A 39 -8.14 -11.27 5.37
C TYR A 39 -7.69 -12.73 5.25
N LYS A 40 -6.45 -12.95 4.83
CA LYS A 40 -5.87 -14.29 4.73
C LYS A 40 -5.80 -14.96 6.10
N ASP A 41 -5.30 -14.28 7.12
CA ASP A 41 -5.20 -14.83 8.48
C ASP A 41 -6.59 -15.15 9.07
N GLN A 42 -7.58 -14.27 8.84
CA GLN A 42 -8.96 -14.48 9.28
C GLN A 42 -9.63 -15.66 8.56
N HIS A 43 -9.44 -15.78 7.25
CA HIS A 43 -9.98 -16.88 6.45
C HIS A 43 -9.31 -18.22 6.79
N GLU A 44 -8.04 -18.22 7.19
CA GLU A 44 -7.37 -19.43 7.68
C GLU A 44 -7.91 -19.86 9.06
N ALA A 45 -8.34 -18.92 9.90
CA ALA A 45 -8.95 -19.19 11.20
C ALA A 45 -10.41 -19.66 11.11
N ASP A 46 -11.23 -19.02 10.27
CA ASP A 46 -12.61 -19.43 9.96
C ASP A 46 -12.84 -19.52 8.43
N PRO A 47 -12.67 -20.72 7.85
CA PRO A 47 -12.90 -20.96 6.41
C PRO A 47 -14.36 -20.78 5.96
N ASN A 48 -15.32 -20.76 6.89
CA ASN A 48 -16.74 -20.61 6.59
C ASN A 48 -17.21 -19.15 6.71
N MET A 49 -16.30 -18.23 7.03
CA MET A 49 -16.61 -16.81 7.15
C MET A 49 -17.18 -16.28 5.82
N ASN A 50 -18.22 -15.45 5.94
CA ASN A 50 -18.76 -14.76 4.78
C ASN A 50 -17.69 -13.85 4.15
N VAL A 51 -17.44 -14.04 2.85
CA VAL A 51 -16.39 -13.33 2.11
C VAL A 51 -16.57 -11.81 2.18
N TRP A 52 -17.80 -11.32 2.06
CA TRP A 52 -18.09 -9.89 2.09
C TRP A 52 -17.84 -9.27 3.46
N SER A 53 -18.33 -9.88 4.54
CA SER A 53 -18.11 -9.38 5.90
C SER A 53 -16.63 -9.46 6.29
N GLY A 54 -15.95 -10.55 5.88
CA GLY A 54 -14.52 -10.73 6.07
C GLY A 54 -13.74 -9.58 5.44
N VAL A 55 -13.89 -9.35 4.14
CA VAL A 55 -13.15 -8.29 3.42
C VAL A 55 -13.39 -6.90 4.03
N ILE A 56 -14.64 -6.54 4.32
CA ILE A 56 -14.96 -5.22 4.90
C ILE A 56 -14.28 -5.05 6.26
N ASN A 57 -14.33 -6.09 7.10
CA ASN A 57 -13.70 -6.07 8.41
C ASN A 57 -12.16 -5.99 8.31
N SER A 58 -11.55 -6.76 7.40
CA SER A 58 -10.09 -6.71 7.17
C SER A 58 -9.62 -5.33 6.68
N VAL A 59 -10.43 -4.66 5.86
CA VAL A 59 -10.13 -3.29 5.39
C VAL A 59 -10.20 -2.29 6.53
N SER A 60 -11.25 -2.36 7.36
CA SER A 60 -11.41 -1.47 8.52
C SER A 60 -10.31 -1.68 9.57
N LEU A 61 -9.93 -2.94 9.82
CA LEU A 61 -8.83 -3.26 10.73
C LEU A 61 -7.48 -2.80 10.16
N SER A 62 -7.25 -2.93 8.85
CA SER A 62 -6.05 -2.37 8.21
C SER A 62 -5.98 -0.85 8.42
N GLU A 63 -7.10 -0.15 8.27
CA GLU A 63 -7.15 1.30 8.47
C GLU A 63 -6.76 1.69 9.90
N SER A 64 -7.32 1.01 10.91
CA SER A 64 -7.05 1.31 12.32
C SER A 64 -5.60 1.01 12.70
N MET A 65 -5.07 -0.14 12.30
CA MET A 65 -3.69 -0.54 12.58
C MET A 65 -2.67 0.36 11.88
N MET A 66 -3.01 0.96 10.74
CA MET A 66 -2.12 1.86 9.98
C MET A 66 -2.15 3.31 10.49
N ILE A 67 -2.87 3.64 11.57
CA ILE A 67 -2.80 4.97 12.20
C ILE A 67 -1.41 5.13 12.84
N GLY A 68 -0.72 6.24 12.55
CA GLY A 68 0.67 6.46 12.99
C GLY A 68 1.74 5.78 12.13
N HIS A 69 1.44 4.63 11.53
CA HIS A 69 2.43 3.79 10.83
C HIS A 69 2.58 4.05 9.31
N LYS A 70 1.68 4.83 8.70
CA LYS A 70 1.71 5.15 7.25
C LYS A 70 3.07 5.64 6.74
N TRP A 71 3.74 6.52 7.49
CA TRP A 71 5.03 7.09 7.09
C TRP A 71 6.17 6.07 7.14
N GLU A 72 6.10 5.11 8.06
CA GLU A 72 7.10 4.05 8.19
C GLU A 72 7.06 3.12 6.99
N LEU A 73 5.85 2.65 6.63
CA LEU A 73 5.66 1.82 5.45
C LEU A 73 6.03 2.56 4.16
N PHE A 74 5.75 3.87 4.08
CA PHE A 74 6.17 4.68 2.94
C PHE A 74 7.69 4.69 2.78
N LYS A 75 8.44 4.98 3.85
CA LYS A 75 9.91 4.94 3.83
C LYS A 75 10.45 3.56 3.49
N LEU A 76 9.83 2.51 4.02
CA LEU A 76 10.18 1.12 3.71
C LEU A 76 10.05 0.85 2.21
N LYS A 77 8.92 1.21 1.60
CA LYS A 77 8.73 1.01 0.15
C LYS A 77 9.64 1.93 -0.69
N LEU A 78 9.92 3.13 -0.21
CA LEU A 78 10.81 4.07 -0.88
C LEU A 78 12.27 3.58 -0.92
N SER A 79 12.72 2.85 0.12
CA SER A 79 14.07 2.26 0.13
C SER A 79 14.27 1.22 -0.98
N PHE A 80 13.19 0.54 -1.40
CA PHE A 80 13.20 -0.40 -2.52
C PHE A 80 13.22 0.28 -3.89
N LEU A 81 12.94 1.58 -3.99
CA LEU A 81 12.91 2.29 -5.27
C LEU A 81 14.27 2.28 -5.98
N GLY A 82 15.37 2.35 -5.21
CA GLY A 82 16.72 2.21 -5.76
C GLY A 82 16.95 0.82 -6.37
N TRP A 83 16.59 -0.23 -5.63
CA TRP A 83 16.68 -1.62 -6.10
C TRP A 83 15.80 -1.90 -7.32
N LEU A 84 14.62 -1.27 -7.38
CA LEU A 84 13.73 -1.33 -8.53
C LEU A 84 14.42 -0.77 -9.79
N LEU A 85 15.05 0.40 -9.67
CA LEU A 85 15.77 1.03 -10.78
C LEU A 85 16.95 0.18 -11.26
N LEU A 86 17.72 -0.40 -10.32
CA LEU A 86 18.80 -1.36 -10.61
C LEU A 86 18.27 -2.61 -11.33
N SER A 87 17.13 -3.14 -10.89
CA SER A 87 16.51 -4.32 -11.51
C SER A 87 16.05 -4.04 -12.94
N ILE A 88 15.52 -2.84 -13.20
CA ILE A 88 15.17 -2.42 -14.57
C ILE A 88 16.43 -2.28 -15.43
N ALA A 89 17.50 -1.69 -14.90
CA ALA A 89 18.76 -1.52 -15.62
C ALA A 89 19.41 -2.84 -16.06
N THR A 90 19.15 -3.93 -15.33
CA THR A 90 19.62 -5.29 -15.66
C THR A 90 18.67 -6.06 -16.59
N PHE A 91 17.83 -5.35 -17.37
CA PHE A 91 16.78 -5.94 -18.21
C PHE A 91 15.81 -6.85 -17.43
N GLY A 92 15.59 -6.54 -16.16
CA GLY A 92 14.65 -7.24 -15.30
C GLY A 92 15.20 -8.47 -14.56
N ILE A 93 16.49 -8.81 -14.74
CA ILE A 93 17.11 -9.94 -14.05
C ILE A 93 17.14 -9.72 -12.53
N GLY A 94 17.37 -8.48 -12.07
CA GLY A 94 17.34 -8.13 -10.65
C GLY A 94 16.01 -8.46 -9.94
N PHE A 95 14.89 -8.55 -10.67
CA PHE A 95 13.58 -8.87 -10.09
C PHE A 95 13.50 -10.27 -9.49
N ILE A 96 14.35 -11.21 -9.94
CA ILE A 96 14.36 -12.59 -9.42
C ILE A 96 14.66 -12.61 -7.92
N TRP A 97 15.58 -11.76 -7.45
CA TRP A 97 15.89 -11.63 -6.03
C TRP A 97 15.07 -10.54 -5.35
N LEU A 98 14.80 -9.44 -6.06
CA LEU A 98 14.09 -8.30 -5.48
C LEU A 98 12.65 -8.65 -5.13
N ALA A 99 11.93 -9.41 -5.96
CA ALA A 99 10.53 -9.75 -5.71
C ALA A 99 10.32 -10.55 -4.40
N PRO A 100 10.99 -11.70 -4.17
CA PRO A 100 10.84 -12.44 -2.92
C PRO A 100 11.36 -11.63 -1.72
N TYR A 101 12.44 -10.86 -1.89
CA TYR A 101 12.97 -10.01 -0.82
C TYR A 101 11.99 -8.90 -0.42
N TYR A 102 11.37 -8.24 -1.39
CA TYR A 102 10.34 -7.23 -1.17
C TYR A 102 9.12 -7.82 -0.47
N GLN A 103 8.61 -8.96 -0.96
CA GLN A 103 7.46 -9.62 -0.35
C GLN A 103 7.73 -10.04 1.09
N LEU A 104 8.87 -10.69 1.37
CA LEU A 104 9.28 -11.06 2.72
C LEU A 104 9.39 -9.84 3.65
N THR A 105 9.91 -8.73 3.15
CA THR A 105 10.05 -7.50 3.93
C THR A 105 8.68 -6.89 4.28
N VAL A 106 7.75 -6.84 3.31
CA VAL A 106 6.40 -6.31 3.56
C VAL A 106 5.59 -7.25 4.46
N THR A 107 5.71 -8.57 4.29
CA THR A 107 5.10 -9.54 5.20
C THR A 107 5.69 -9.47 6.60
N GLY A 108 7.01 -9.30 6.74
CA GLY A 108 7.64 -9.10 8.05
C GLY A 108 7.15 -7.82 8.74
N TYR A 109 6.95 -6.75 7.97
CA TYR A 109 6.32 -5.52 8.48
C TYR A 109 4.89 -5.77 8.99
N TYR A 110 4.07 -6.49 8.21
CA TYR A 110 2.74 -6.90 8.64
C TYR A 110 2.76 -7.67 9.97
N VAL A 111 3.63 -8.67 10.09
CA VAL A 111 3.74 -9.50 11.31
C VAL A 111 4.12 -8.65 12.52
N ALA A 112 5.05 -7.70 12.36
CA ALA A 112 5.43 -6.78 13.43
C ALA A 112 4.25 -5.88 13.84
N LEU A 113 3.54 -5.31 12.87
CA LEU A 113 2.37 -4.46 13.11
C LEU A 113 1.22 -5.23 13.77
N ALA A 114 0.96 -6.46 13.31
CA ALA A 114 -0.05 -7.33 13.88
C ALA A 114 0.29 -7.72 15.33
N ALA A 115 1.57 -7.94 15.63
CA ALA A 115 2.03 -8.25 16.99
C ALA A 115 1.76 -7.11 17.98
N GLU A 116 1.88 -5.85 17.53
CA GLU A 116 1.56 -4.63 18.30
C GLU A 116 0.05 -4.45 18.48
N ASN A 117 -0.75 -4.84 17.47
CA ASN A 117 -2.21 -4.65 17.45
C ASN A 117 -3.00 -5.93 17.82
N ARG A 118 -2.39 -6.89 18.53
CA ARG A 118 -3.02 -8.19 18.84
C ARG A 118 -4.38 -8.08 19.52
N GLU A 119 -4.55 -7.13 20.43
CA GLU A 119 -5.83 -6.92 21.11
C GLU A 119 -6.92 -6.47 20.16
N GLN A 120 -6.60 -5.59 19.20
CA GLN A 120 -7.55 -5.14 18.18
C GLN A 120 -7.92 -6.28 17.23
N ILE A 121 -6.93 -7.09 16.84
CA ILE A 121 -7.16 -8.27 15.99
C ILE A 121 -8.09 -9.26 16.69
N ALA A 122 -7.89 -9.51 17.99
CA ALA A 122 -8.73 -10.42 18.77
C ALA A 122 -10.18 -9.93 18.91
N GLN A 123 -10.43 -8.62 18.83
CA GLN A 123 -11.78 -8.05 18.86
C GLN A 123 -12.50 -8.11 17.51
N HIS A 124 -11.78 -8.36 16.42
CA HIS A 124 -12.28 -8.37 15.05
C HIS A 124 -12.12 -9.74 14.38
N ALA A 125 -11.63 -10.76 15.10
CA ALA A 125 -11.61 -12.16 14.69
C ALA A 125 -12.91 -12.85 15.14
#